data_AF-M7TPR0-F1
#
_entry.id   AF-M7TPR0-F1
#
_cell.length_a   1.000
_cell.length_b   1.000
_cell.length_c   1.000
_cell.angle_alpha   90.00
_cell.angle_beta   90.00
_cell.angle_gamma   90.00
#
_symmetry.space_group_name_H-M   'P 1'
#
loop_
_entity.id
_entity.type
_entity.pdbx_description
1 polymer ?
#
loop_
_entity_poly.entity_id
_entity_poly.type
_entity_poly.pdbx_seq_one_letter_code
_entity_poly.pdbx_strand_id
1 'polypeptide(L)'
;MASLFCCDAAQPYRPQYLNHEPKFSTFTTWAAYPKTPSPSGNKVDLDELKPAYVVQLVRQVNYGGLESKRYFAKVEGQDEAFVEVTEDDLIQANFQKLNSYKNFKCDGHNKFFELNLYQKDPINKHHWCANLARPASSIDIGSK
;
A
#
# COMPACT_ATOMS: atom_id res chain seq x y z
N MET A 1 0.13 17.41 14.73
CA MET A 1 0.82 16.30 14.02
C MET A 1 -0.06 15.06 14.11
N ALA A 2 -0.38 14.42 12.99
CA ALA A 2 -1.28 13.27 12.97
C ALA A 2 -0.47 11.96 13.03
N SER A 3 -0.60 11.20 14.13
CA SER A 3 -0.07 9.84 14.19
C SER A 3 -0.86 8.92 13.24
N LEU A 4 -0.16 8.02 12.55
CA LEU A 4 -0.79 7.01 11.70
C LEU A 4 -1.72 6.08 12.51
N PHE A 5 -1.37 5.81 13.77
CA PHE A 5 -2.10 4.89 14.65
C PHE A 5 -2.91 5.59 15.75
N CYS A 6 -3.57 6.73 15.45
CA CYS A 6 -4.17 7.70 16.39
C CYS A 6 -3.25 8.29 17.47
N CYS A 7 -2.47 7.47 18.17
CA CYS A 7 -1.63 7.80 19.30
C CYS A 7 -0.64 6.66 19.58
N ASP A 8 0.28 6.86 20.52
CA ASP A 8 1.28 5.86 20.92
C ASP A 8 0.69 4.63 21.64
N ALA A 9 -0.54 4.74 22.18
CA ALA A 9 -1.21 3.65 22.90
C ALA A 9 -1.77 2.53 22.00
N ALA A 10 -1.53 2.56 20.69
CA ALA A 10 -1.95 1.50 19.78
C ALA A 10 -1.10 0.25 20.02
N GLN A 11 -1.77 -0.86 20.31
CA GLN A 11 -1.14 -2.10 20.74
C GLN A 11 -1.56 -3.28 19.86
N PRO A 12 -0.68 -4.28 19.67
CA PRO A 12 -1.01 -5.46 18.87
C PRO A 12 -2.28 -6.15 19.37
N TYR A 13 -3.18 -6.47 18.45
CA TYR A 13 -4.41 -7.20 18.75
C TYR A 13 -4.31 -8.64 18.26
N ARG A 14 -4.33 -9.58 19.19
CA ARG A 14 -4.14 -11.03 18.94
C ARG A 14 -2.82 -11.30 18.18
N PRO A 15 -1.66 -11.03 18.79
CA PRO A 15 -0.38 -11.19 18.11
C PRO A 15 -0.16 -12.65 17.71
N GLN A 16 -0.09 -12.89 16.40
CA GLN A 16 0.47 -14.12 15.84
C GLN A 16 1.85 -13.81 15.29
N TYR A 17 2.80 -14.73 15.48
CA TYR A 17 4.10 -14.63 14.84
C TYR A 17 3.94 -14.94 13.35
N LEU A 18 4.29 -13.98 12.50
CA LEU A 18 4.09 -14.07 11.05
C LEU A 18 5.44 -14.20 10.34
N ASN A 19 5.45 -14.91 9.21
CA ASN A 19 6.65 -15.06 8.35
C ASN A 19 7.23 -13.71 7.87
N HIS A 20 6.41 -12.65 7.89
CA HIS A 20 6.81 -11.30 7.50
C HIS A 20 6.82 -10.30 8.67
N GLU A 21 6.92 -10.79 9.91
CA GLU A 21 7.00 -9.94 11.10
C GLU A 21 8.07 -8.83 11.02
N PRO A 22 9.28 -9.08 10.48
CA PRO A 22 10.27 -8.01 10.31
C PRO A 22 9.76 -6.83 9.47
N LYS A 23 9.00 -7.09 8.39
CA LYS A 23 8.44 -6.04 7.52
C LYS A 23 7.41 -5.19 8.26
N PHE A 24 6.56 -5.83 9.05
CA PHE A 24 5.60 -5.11 9.89
C PHE A 24 6.30 -4.28 10.96
N SER A 25 7.33 -4.83 11.61
CA SER A 25 8.11 -4.14 12.64
C SER A 25 8.79 -2.88 12.08
N THR A 26 9.45 -2.99 10.91
CA THR A 26 10.04 -1.85 10.21
C THR A 26 9.01 -0.74 9.95
N PHE A 27 7.82 -1.11 9.47
CA PHE A 27 6.76 -0.13 9.22
C PHE A 27 6.25 0.53 10.50
N THR A 28 6.00 -0.24 11.56
CA THR A 28 5.51 0.32 12.82
C THR A 28 6.53 1.23 13.50
N THR A 29 7.81 0.88 13.46
CA THR A 29 8.90 1.74 13.96
C THR A 29 8.97 3.04 13.19
N TRP A 30 8.88 2.97 11.85
CA TRP A 30 8.83 4.15 11.00
C TRP A 30 7.59 5.04 11.27
N ALA A 31 6.45 4.42 11.56
CA ALA A 31 5.15 5.07 11.78
C ALA A 31 4.99 5.66 13.20
N ALA A 32 5.84 5.27 14.16
CA ALA A 32 5.77 5.73 15.54
C ALA A 32 6.05 7.24 15.66
N TYR A 33 6.90 7.78 14.79
CA TYR A 33 7.24 9.20 14.80
C TYR A 33 6.19 10.03 14.05
N PRO A 34 5.68 11.13 14.66
CA PRO A 34 4.70 12.00 14.01
C PRO A 34 5.30 12.62 12.74
N LYS A 35 4.72 12.26 11.59
CA LYS A 35 5.10 12.82 10.30
C LYS A 35 3.94 13.61 9.73
N THR A 36 4.24 14.71 9.04
CA THR A 36 3.26 15.38 8.19
C THR A 36 3.09 14.49 6.96
N PRO A 37 1.94 13.82 6.77
CA PRO A 37 1.69 13.16 5.51
C PRO A 37 1.60 14.27 4.46
N SER A 38 2.63 14.39 3.63
CA SER A 38 2.48 15.13 2.39
C SER A 38 1.97 14.11 1.39
N PRO A 39 0.68 14.13 1.00
CA PRO A 39 0.29 13.43 -0.20
C PRO A 39 1.09 14.12 -1.30
N SER A 40 2.14 13.45 -1.79
CA SER A 40 2.59 13.71 -3.15
C SER A 40 1.40 13.32 -4.01
N GLY A 41 0.49 14.27 -4.28
CA GLY A 41 -0.65 14.10 -5.20
C GLY A 41 -0.23 13.86 -6.65
N ASN A 42 1.05 13.56 -6.86
CA ASN A 42 1.65 13.15 -8.11
C ASN A 42 1.70 11.63 -8.10
N LYS A 43 1.31 11.01 -9.22
CA LYS A 43 1.49 9.57 -9.43
C LYS A 43 2.92 9.16 -9.11
N VAL A 44 3.05 8.12 -8.31
CA VAL A 44 4.34 7.60 -7.88
C VAL A 44 4.66 6.39 -8.77
N ASP A 45 5.69 6.51 -9.60
CA ASP A 45 6.10 5.40 -10.46
C ASP A 45 6.79 4.30 -9.62
N LEU A 46 6.03 3.26 -9.29
CA LEU A 46 6.51 2.14 -8.48
C LEU A 46 7.55 1.27 -9.22
N ASP A 47 7.61 1.34 -10.55
CA ASP A 47 8.59 0.62 -11.36
C ASP A 47 9.98 1.27 -11.31
N GLU A 48 10.04 2.61 -11.21
CA GLU A 48 11.27 3.37 -10.93
C GLU A 48 11.72 3.18 -9.48
N LEU A 49 10.79 3.28 -8.52
CA LEU A 49 11.08 3.16 -7.08
C LEU A 49 11.48 1.75 -6.65
N LYS A 50 11.10 0.72 -7.41
CA LYS A 50 11.38 -0.70 -7.16
C LYS A 50 11.22 -1.10 -5.68
N PRO A 51 10.06 -0.82 -5.05
CA PRO A 51 9.92 -1.10 -3.63
C PRO A 51 9.88 -2.61 -3.39
N ALA A 52 10.57 -3.05 -2.34
CA ALA A 52 10.63 -4.47 -1.97
C ALA A 52 9.26 -5.03 -1.52
N TYR A 53 8.44 -4.16 -0.92
CA TYR A 53 7.07 -4.44 -0.50
C TYR A 53 6.30 -3.14 -0.26
N VAL A 54 4.98 -3.24 -0.25
CA VAL A 54 4.05 -2.16 0.11
C VAL A 54 3.23 -2.60 1.33
N VAL A 55 2.98 -1.68 2.25
CA VAL A 55 2.14 -1.89 3.43
C VAL A 55 0.84 -1.12 3.23
N GLN A 56 -0.29 -1.81 3.35
CA GLN A 56 -1.61 -1.18 3.45
C GLN A 56 -1.95 -0.98 4.92
N LEU A 57 -2.32 0.23 5.30
CA LEU A 57 -2.88 0.59 6.61
C LEU A 57 -4.38 0.84 6.44
N VAL A 58 -5.17 -0.06 7.02
CA VAL A 58 -6.62 0.04 7.11
C VAL A 58 -6.96 0.54 8.52
N ARG A 59 -7.83 1.54 8.62
CA ARG A 59 -8.31 2.09 9.90
C ARG A 59 -9.81 1.94 9.99
N GLN A 60 -10.30 1.46 11.11
CA GLN A 60 -11.71 1.32 11.43
C GLN A 60 -12.00 1.91 12.82
N VAL A 61 -13.23 2.37 13.02
CA VAL A 61 -13.74 2.78 14.33
C VAL A 61 -14.76 1.75 14.81
N ASN A 62 -14.63 1.33 16.08
CA ASN A 62 -15.59 0.46 16.76
C ASN A 62 -15.95 -0.85 16.02
N TYR A 63 -14.96 -1.53 15.41
CA TYR A 63 -15.16 -2.71 14.53
C TYR A 63 -16.16 -2.51 13.39
N GLY A 64 -16.53 -1.26 13.09
CA GLY A 64 -17.56 -0.91 12.12
C GLY A 64 -16.95 -0.42 10.81
N GLY A 65 -17.40 0.76 10.37
CA GLY A 65 -17.02 1.35 9.09
C GLY A 65 -15.53 1.60 8.94
N LEU A 66 -15.05 1.46 7.71
CA LEU A 66 -13.72 1.86 7.28
C LEU A 66 -13.59 3.38 7.35
N GLU A 67 -12.69 3.90 8.19
CA GLU A 67 -12.37 5.34 8.25
C GLU A 67 -11.37 5.73 7.16
N SER A 68 -10.32 4.93 6.97
CA SER A 68 -9.29 5.25 5.99
C SER A 68 -8.57 3.99 5.52
N LYS A 69 -8.11 4.03 4.28
CA LYS A 69 -7.22 3.03 3.69
C LYS A 69 -6.08 3.77 3.00
N ARG A 70 -4.84 3.47 3.39
CA ARG A 70 -3.62 4.13 2.88
C ARG A 70 -2.57 3.09 2.55
N TYR A 71 -1.69 3.40 1.62
CA TYR A 71 -0.66 2.48 1.14
C TYR A 71 0.72 3.13 1.23
N PHE A 72 1.72 2.35 1.63
CA PHE A 72 3.06 2.84 1.91
C PHE A 72 4.10 1.91 1.29
N ALA A 73 4.79 2.38 0.25
CA ALA A 73 5.83 1.64 -0.43
C ALA A 73 7.18 1.82 0.28
N LYS A 74 7.89 0.73 0.56
CA LYS A 74 9.24 0.79 1.12
C LYS A 74 10.24 1.14 0.01
N VAL A 75 10.88 2.30 0.12
CA VAL A 75 11.93 2.73 -0.83
C VAL A 75 13.21 1.94 -0.59
N GLU A 76 13.80 1.38 -1.65
CA GLU A 76 15.11 0.71 -1.58
C GLU A 76 16.24 1.76 -1.50
N GLY A 77 17.27 1.50 -0.70
CA GLY A 77 18.44 2.40 -0.56
C GLY A 77 18.24 3.61 0.36
N GLN A 78 17.04 3.85 0.86
CA GLN A 78 16.81 4.77 1.99
C GLN A 78 16.46 3.96 3.24
N ASP A 79 17.33 4.02 4.24
CA ASP A 79 17.05 3.43 5.54
C ASP A 79 15.74 4.04 6.06
N GLU A 80 14.77 3.16 6.31
CA GLU A 80 13.47 3.50 6.92
C GLU A 80 12.51 4.40 6.12
N ALA A 81 12.80 4.88 4.90
CA ALA A 81 11.82 5.69 4.17
C ALA A 81 10.67 4.82 3.60
N PHE A 82 9.43 5.22 3.90
CA PHE A 82 8.22 4.78 3.19
C PHE A 82 7.58 5.99 2.49
N VAL A 83 7.09 5.77 1.28
CA VAL A 83 6.37 6.76 0.47
C VAL A 83 4.91 6.36 0.40
N GLU A 84 4.00 7.31 0.62
CA GLU A 84 2.58 7.05 0.44
C GLU A 84 2.25 6.94 -1.05
N VAL A 85 1.53 5.88 -1.41
CA VAL A 85 1.14 5.56 -2.79
C VAL A 85 -0.36 5.32 -2.87
N THR A 86 -0.90 5.31 -4.08
CA THR A 86 -2.32 5.06 -4.32
C THR A 86 -2.56 3.59 -4.71
N GLU A 87 -3.80 3.14 -4.59
CA GLU A 87 -4.22 1.81 -5.04
C GLU A 87 -4.01 1.63 -6.55
N ASP A 88 -4.21 2.70 -7.34
CA ASP A 88 -3.98 2.73 -8.78
C ASP A 88 -2.50 2.44 -9.12
N ASP A 89 -1.57 3.01 -8.35
CA ASP A 89 -0.13 2.76 -8.54
C ASP A 89 0.21 1.28 -8.30
N LEU A 90 -0.34 0.67 -7.25
CA LEU A 90 -0.17 -0.76 -6.96
C LEU A 90 -0.69 -1.65 -8.09
N ILE A 91 -1.87 -1.32 -8.63
CA ILE A 91 -2.49 -2.07 -9.74
C ILE A 91 -1.63 -1.97 -10.99
N GLN A 92 -1.19 -0.75 -11.36
CA GLN A 92 -0.35 -0.52 -12.53
C GLN A 92 0.99 -1.27 -12.44
N ALA A 93 1.58 -1.34 -11.24
CA ALA A 93 2.85 -2.02 -11.02
C ALA A 93 2.73 -3.51 -10.68
N ASN A 94 1.53 -4.10 -10.80
CA ASN A 94 1.24 -5.53 -10.56
C ASN A 94 1.61 -6.03 -9.15
N PHE A 95 1.31 -5.23 -8.12
CA PHE A 95 1.42 -5.65 -6.73
C PHE A 95 0.21 -6.48 -6.30
N GLN A 96 0.47 -7.60 -5.61
CA GLN A 96 -0.57 -8.48 -5.09
C GLN A 96 -0.55 -8.52 -3.57
N LYS A 97 -1.74 -8.62 -2.97
CA LYS A 97 -1.91 -8.75 -1.52
C LYS A 97 -1.38 -10.12 -1.08
N LEU A 98 -0.45 -10.13 -0.13
CA LEU A 98 0.01 -11.34 0.52
C LEU A 98 -1.02 -11.80 1.55
N ASN A 99 -1.07 -13.12 1.80
CA ASN A 99 -1.84 -13.69 2.90
C ASN A 99 -1.10 -13.49 4.24
N SER A 100 -0.81 -12.23 4.58
CA SER A 100 -0.11 -11.84 5.81
C SER A 100 -0.61 -10.48 6.25
N TYR A 101 -1.18 -10.45 7.45
CA TYR A 101 -1.79 -9.27 8.03
C TYR A 101 -1.50 -9.19 9.53
N LYS A 102 -1.43 -7.97 10.08
CA LYS A 102 -1.22 -7.74 11.52
C LYS A 102 -2.22 -6.71 12.02
N ASN A 103 -2.88 -7.02 13.13
CA ASN A 103 -3.91 -6.16 13.69
C ASN A 103 -3.41 -5.40 14.91
N PHE A 104 -3.87 -4.17 15.06
CA PHE A 104 -3.64 -3.32 16.22
C PHE A 104 -4.96 -2.73 16.67
N LYS A 105 -5.06 -2.43 17.96
CA LYS A 105 -6.18 -1.69 18.52
C LYS A 105 -5.69 -0.57 19.42
N CYS A 106 -6.51 0.47 19.51
CA CYS A 106 -6.37 1.52 20.51
C CYS A 106 -7.68 1.60 21.28
N ASP A 107 -7.67 1.11 22.52
CA ASP A 107 -8.84 1.12 23.39
C ASP A 107 -9.25 2.56 23.78
N GLY A 108 -8.29 3.47 23.99
CA GLY A 108 -8.58 4.86 24.35
C GLY A 108 -9.34 5.66 23.30
N HIS A 109 -9.25 5.28 22.03
CA HIS A 109 -9.95 5.93 20.91
C HIS A 109 -10.95 5.01 20.20
N ASN A 110 -11.17 3.78 20.71
CA ASN A 110 -11.98 2.74 20.06
C ASN A 110 -11.64 2.52 18.58
N LYS A 111 -10.34 2.51 18.25
CA LYS A 111 -9.86 2.35 16.88
C LYS A 111 -9.20 1.00 16.64
N PHE A 112 -9.40 0.48 15.44
CA PHE A 112 -8.80 -0.76 14.95
C PHE A 112 -7.98 -0.46 13.71
N PHE A 113 -6.85 -1.13 13.61
CA PHE A 113 -5.93 -1.00 12.50
C PHE A 113 -5.56 -2.37 11.98
N GLU A 114 -5.65 -2.56 10.67
CA GLU A 114 -5.16 -3.75 10.00
C GLU A 114 -4.03 -3.33 9.06
N LEU A 115 -2.88 -3.98 9.23
CA LEU A 115 -1.76 -3.88 8.31
C LEU A 115 -1.79 -5.08 7.37
N ASN A 116 -1.76 -4.84 6.07
CA ASN A 116 -1.59 -5.89 5.07
C ASN A 116 -0.31 -5.67 4.27
N LEU A 117 0.28 -6.74 3.76
CA LEU A 117 1.45 -6.65 2.88
C LEU A 117 1.07 -6.91 1.43
N TYR A 118 1.76 -6.20 0.55
CA TYR A 118 1.70 -6.38 -0.90
C TYR A 118 3.13 -6.56 -1.44
N GLN A 119 3.28 -7.43 -2.42
CA GLN A 119 4.53 -7.60 -3.16
C GLN A 119 4.27 -7.72 -4.65
N LYS A 120 5.25 -7.29 -5.46
CA LYS A 120 5.22 -7.44 -6.90
C LYS A 120 5.30 -8.94 -7.22
N ASP A 121 4.34 -9.42 -8.00
CA ASP A 121 4.38 -10.79 -8.48
C ASP A 121 5.40 -10.90 -9.62
N PRO A 122 6.45 -11.74 -9.51
CA PRO A 122 7.48 -11.83 -10.54
C PRO A 122 7.00 -12.59 -11.79
N ILE A 123 5.87 -13.31 -11.71
CA ILE A 123 5.37 -14.23 -12.74
C ILE A 123 4.38 -13.52 -13.67
N ASN A 124 3.62 -12.54 -13.16
CA ASN A 124 2.60 -11.84 -13.94
C ASN A 124 3.16 -10.63 -14.72
N LYS A 125 4.13 -10.87 -15.60
CA LYS A 125 4.62 -9.87 -16.58
C LYS A 125 3.71 -9.76 -17.82
N HIS A 126 2.55 -10.43 -17.83
CA HIS A 126 1.81 -10.75 -19.05
C HIS A 126 0.60 -9.85 -19.38
N HIS A 127 0.34 -8.78 -18.63
CA HIS A 127 -0.81 -7.90 -18.92
C HIS A 127 -0.48 -6.41 -19.08
N TRP A 128 0.74 -6.07 -19.50
CA TRP A 128 1.00 -4.77 -20.14
C TRP A 128 0.67 -4.89 -21.65
N CYS A 129 -0.58 -4.57 -22.02
CA CYS A 129 -1.02 -4.40 -23.42
C CYS A 129 -1.40 -5.68 -24.21
N ALA A 130 -2.57 -6.26 -23.90
CA ALA A 130 -3.31 -7.10 -24.85
C ALA A 130 -4.73 -6.60 -25.15
N ASN A 131 -5.10 -5.43 -24.64
CA ASN A 131 -6.40 -4.81 -24.93
C ASN A 131 -6.35 -3.28 -24.94
N LEU A 132 -5.28 -2.72 -25.52
CA LEU A 132 -5.45 -1.45 -26.23
C LEU A 132 -6.31 -1.79 -27.45
N ALA A 133 -7.62 -1.68 -27.26
CA ALA A 133 -8.59 -1.66 -28.33
C ALA A 133 -8.03 -0.75 -29.43
N ARG A 134 -7.87 -1.33 -30.62
CA ARG A 134 -7.46 -0.61 -31.82
C ARG A 134 -8.23 0.72 -31.88
N PRO A 135 -7.58 1.89 -32.01
CA PRO A 135 -8.31 3.10 -32.34
C PRO A 135 -9.07 2.84 -33.64
N ALA A 136 -10.40 2.93 -33.58
CA ALA A 136 -11.28 2.79 -34.73
C ALA A 136 -11.16 4.06 -35.60
N SER A 137 -10.02 4.27 -36.24
CA SER A 137 -9.81 5.43 -37.12
C SER A 137 -8.62 5.23 -38.05
N SER A 138 -8.70 4.25 -38.96
CA SER A 138 -8.08 4.31 -40.29
C SER A 138 -8.21 2.95 -40.99
N ILE A 139 -9.30 2.76 -41.74
CA ILE A 139 -9.25 1.93 -42.94
C ILE A 139 -9.59 2.89 -44.08
N ASP A 140 -8.53 3.32 -44.75
CA ASP A 140 -8.59 3.89 -46.09
C ASP A 140 -8.85 2.72 -47.05
N ILE A 141 -9.98 2.74 -47.77
CA ILE A 141 -10.16 1.93 -48.98
C ILE A 141 -10.37 2.93 -50.11
N GLY A 142 -9.25 3.32 -50.71
CA GLY A 142 -9.20 3.96 -52.01
C GLY A 142 -9.39 2.97 -53.16
N SER A 143 -10.21 3.41 -54.12
CA SER A 143 -10.10 3.21 -55.58
C SER A 143 -10.22 1.81 -56.18
N LYS A 144 -11.36 1.56 -56.85
CA LYS A 144 -11.42 1.58 -58.33
C LYS A 144 -12.84 1.84 -58.83
#